data_AF-A0A8C7K359-F1
#
_entry.id   AF-A0A8C7K359-F1
#
_cell.length_a   1.000
_cell.length_b   1.000
_cell.length_c   1.000
_cell.angle_alpha   90.00
_cell.angle_beta   90.00
_cell.angle_gamma   90.00
#
_symmetry.space_group_name_H-M   'P 1'
#
loop_
_entity.id
_entity.type
_entity.pdbx_description
1 polymer ?
#
loop_
_entity_poly.entity_id
_entity_poly.type
_entity_poly.pdbx_seq_one_letter_code
_entity_poly.pdbx_strand_id
1 'polypeptide(L)'
;MAAHKPVEWVQAVINRFDEQLPVKTGHQNNHTKVSTEHNKECLINISKYKFSHVISGLTNILKNVNNMRIFGEAAEKNLYLSQLIILDTLEKCLASQSKDCLRLDETMLVKQLLPEICHFIHTYREGHQHAAELRASASGVLFSLSCNNFNAVFSRISTRLQELTVCSEDTVDVHDIELMQYINVDCSKLKRLLQETVLKFKALKKPAQHAVINSLEKAFWNWVENYPDEFTMLYQRPQTDMADAAERLFDLVDSFAESAKRKAAVWPLQIILLILCPEITHIISREVVEESKANKKLFLESLRKALAGQGGSKQLTESAAIACVKLCKASTYINREDHSGIFLLVQSIVVDLKDLLFNPTKPFSRGAGSQNADVDLMIDCFVSCFRINPHNNQHFKVCLASASPSTFHFVLVNSLHRIITNSDLDWWPKIDAVYCYSGELRLMFSDTLSRVMQGLHTHAPLRMTPVRKGLHTRAHSHSFSHQSFETPFVFLCKRTS
;
A
#
# COMPACT_ATOMS: atom_id res chain seq x y z
N MET A 1 28.12 -6.38 41.75
CA MET A 1 28.59 -7.25 40.64
C MET A 1 27.48 -8.06 39.93
N ALA A 2 26.21 -8.08 40.37
CA ALA A 2 25.14 -8.87 39.72
C ALA A 2 24.44 -8.17 38.53
N ALA A 3 24.61 -6.86 38.35
CA ALA A 3 23.91 -6.08 37.32
C ALA A 3 24.54 -6.14 35.91
N HIS A 4 25.79 -6.60 35.76
CA HIS A 4 26.51 -6.65 34.48
C HIS A 4 26.20 -7.91 33.64
N LYS A 5 25.92 -9.05 34.29
CA LYS A 5 25.67 -10.34 33.61
C LYS A 5 24.51 -10.33 32.60
N PRO A 6 23.39 -9.61 32.83
CA PRO A 6 22.29 -9.56 31.86
C PRO A 6 22.67 -8.85 30.55
N VAL A 7 23.56 -7.86 30.57
CA VAL A 7 23.94 -7.10 29.36
C VAL A 7 24.91 -7.89 28.49
N GLU A 8 25.86 -8.60 29.11
CA GLU A 8 26.82 -9.47 28.41
C GLU A 8 26.13 -10.59 27.64
N TRP A 9 25.07 -11.19 28.21
CA TRP A 9 24.30 -12.21 27.51
C TRP A 9 23.54 -11.67 26.31
N VAL A 10 22.92 -10.49 26.43
CA VAL A 10 22.25 -9.82 25.31
C VAL A 10 23.26 -9.55 24.19
N GLN A 11 24.45 -9.04 24.53
CA GLN A 11 25.51 -8.81 23.55
C GLN A 11 25.98 -10.11 22.88
N ALA A 12 26.07 -11.22 23.62
CA ALA A 12 26.43 -12.52 23.03
C ALA A 12 25.38 -13.01 22.02
N VAL A 13 24.08 -12.79 22.28
CA VAL A 13 23.02 -13.12 21.31
C VAL A 13 23.11 -12.22 20.08
N ILE A 14 23.33 -10.92 20.26
CA ILE A 14 23.52 -9.95 19.17
C ILE A 14 24.71 -10.37 18.28
N ASN A 15 25.85 -10.71 18.88
CA ASN A 15 27.04 -11.15 18.15
C ASN A 15 26.79 -12.44 17.37
N ARG A 16 26.12 -13.43 17.97
CA ARG A 16 25.76 -14.69 17.27
C ARG A 16 24.82 -14.44 16.10
N PHE A 17 23.85 -13.54 16.26
CA PHE A 17 22.96 -13.14 15.17
C PHE A 17 23.76 -12.52 14.02
N ASP A 18 24.65 -11.57 14.33
CA ASP A 18 25.52 -10.89 13.36
C ASP A 18 26.45 -11.85 12.61
N GLU A 19 27.13 -12.76 13.32
CA GLU A 19 28.03 -13.76 12.74
C GLU A 19 27.32 -14.76 11.81
N GLN A 20 26.02 -15.00 12.00
CA GLN A 20 25.25 -15.96 11.21
C GLN A 20 24.55 -15.34 9.99
N LEU A 21 24.69 -14.03 9.78
CA LEU A 21 24.11 -13.37 8.61
C LEU A 21 24.69 -13.92 7.29
N PRO A 22 23.87 -14.10 6.24
CA PRO A 22 24.32 -14.60 4.94
C PRO A 22 25.55 -13.88 4.36
N VAL A 23 25.68 -12.56 4.60
CA VAL A 23 26.82 -11.77 4.12
C VAL A 23 28.15 -12.20 4.76
N LYS A 24 28.13 -12.81 5.94
CA LYS A 24 29.32 -13.30 6.65
C LYS A 24 29.58 -14.79 6.45
N THR A 25 28.52 -15.59 6.37
CA THR A 25 28.63 -17.06 6.27
C THR A 25 28.69 -17.56 4.82
N GLY A 26 28.23 -16.77 3.85
CA GLY A 26 28.19 -17.18 2.46
C GLY A 26 27.04 -18.14 2.16
N HIS A 27 27.32 -19.44 2.11
CA HIS A 27 26.32 -20.47 1.78
C HIS A 27 25.47 -20.85 3.00
N GLN A 28 24.15 -20.72 2.86
CA GLN A 28 23.18 -21.08 3.89
C GLN A 28 22.62 -22.48 3.65
N ASN A 29 22.77 -23.39 4.61
CA ASN A 29 22.11 -24.70 4.62
C ASN A 29 20.85 -24.64 5.52
N ASN A 30 20.08 -25.74 5.57
CA ASN A 30 18.86 -25.76 6.38
C ASN A 30 19.12 -25.51 7.88
N HIS A 31 20.25 -26.01 8.40
CA HIS A 31 20.62 -25.83 9.80
C HIS A 31 20.96 -24.36 10.12
N THR A 32 21.73 -23.69 9.26
CA THR A 32 22.08 -22.27 9.47
C THR A 32 20.85 -21.39 9.40
N LYS A 33 19.91 -21.65 8.48
CA LYS A 33 18.63 -20.91 8.40
C LYS A 33 17.80 -21.04 9.68
N VAL A 34 17.65 -22.26 10.21
CA VAL A 34 16.93 -22.50 11.47
C VAL A 34 17.63 -21.79 12.64
N SER A 35 18.95 -21.83 12.69
CA SER A 35 19.73 -21.13 13.72
C SER A 35 19.57 -19.60 13.64
N THR A 36 19.59 -19.01 12.44
CA THR A 36 19.37 -17.57 12.25
C THR A 36 17.96 -17.16 12.70
N GLU A 37 16.93 -17.91 12.32
CA GLU A 37 15.56 -17.63 12.78
C GLU A 37 15.41 -17.80 14.29
N HIS A 38 16.06 -18.80 14.90
CA HIS A 38 16.06 -18.94 16.36
C HIS A 38 16.72 -17.75 17.07
N ASN A 39 17.88 -17.29 16.59
CA ASN A 39 18.56 -16.11 17.17
C ASN A 39 17.70 -14.85 17.03
N LYS A 40 17.03 -14.68 15.90
CA LYS A 40 16.07 -13.61 15.65
C LYS A 40 14.90 -13.64 16.64
N GLU A 41 14.26 -14.81 16.82
CA GLU A 41 13.19 -14.99 17.81
C GLU A 41 13.68 -14.69 19.24
N CYS A 42 14.90 -15.10 19.59
CA CYS A 42 15.52 -14.75 20.86
C CYS A 42 15.67 -13.23 21.02
N LEU A 43 16.18 -12.52 20.01
CA LEU A 43 16.32 -11.06 20.06
C LEU A 43 14.96 -10.36 20.19
N ILE A 44 13.94 -10.83 19.48
CA ILE A 44 12.58 -10.30 19.57
C ILE A 44 12.04 -10.46 21.00
N ASN A 45 12.23 -11.63 21.62
CA ASN A 45 11.77 -11.87 22.98
C ASN A 45 12.57 -11.07 24.02
N ILE A 46 13.89 -10.95 23.84
CA ILE A 46 14.75 -10.14 24.72
C ILE A 46 14.39 -8.65 24.60
N SER A 47 14.03 -8.17 23.42
CA SER A 47 13.70 -6.75 23.19
C SER A 47 12.53 -6.26 24.05
N LYS A 48 11.60 -7.16 24.45
CA LYS A 48 10.50 -6.86 25.39
C LYS A 48 11.00 -6.39 26.76
N TYR A 49 12.22 -6.75 27.16
CA TYR A 49 12.79 -6.43 28.47
C TYR A 49 14.05 -5.55 28.38
N LYS A 50 14.80 -5.65 27.29
CA LYS A 50 16.08 -4.96 27.05
C LYS A 50 16.10 -4.25 25.70
N PHE A 51 15.01 -3.55 25.40
CA PHE A 51 14.73 -2.87 24.14
C PHE A 51 15.91 -2.06 23.59
N SER A 52 16.38 -1.06 24.36
CA SER A 52 17.48 -0.17 23.98
C SER A 52 18.73 -0.91 23.48
N HIS A 53 19.13 -1.96 24.21
CA HIS A 53 20.35 -2.70 23.92
C HIS A 53 20.20 -3.53 22.64
N VAL A 54 19.05 -4.19 22.46
CA VAL A 54 18.76 -4.98 21.27
C VAL A 54 18.67 -4.10 20.03
N ILE A 55 17.89 -3.02 20.08
CA ILE A 55 17.72 -2.12 18.94
C ILE A 55 19.04 -1.42 18.59
N SER A 56 19.83 -0.99 19.58
CA SER A 56 21.14 -0.38 19.34
C SER A 56 22.10 -1.38 18.68
N GLY A 57 22.15 -2.61 19.18
CA GLY A 57 22.92 -3.69 18.57
C GLY A 57 22.53 -3.97 17.12
N LEU A 58 21.23 -4.14 16.85
CA LEU A 58 20.70 -4.36 15.50
C LEU A 58 20.96 -3.17 14.57
N THR A 59 20.83 -1.93 15.07
CA THR A 59 21.14 -0.71 14.31
C THR A 59 22.62 -0.64 13.94
N ASN A 60 23.50 -1.01 14.86
CA ASN A 60 24.94 -1.06 14.60
C ASN A 60 25.31 -2.16 13.60
N ILE A 61 24.66 -3.34 13.68
CA ILE A 61 24.83 -4.40 12.69
C ILE A 61 24.38 -3.90 11.31
N LEU A 62 23.20 -3.26 11.20
CA LEU A 62 22.69 -2.71 9.95
C LEU A 62 23.69 -1.71 9.33
N LYS A 63 24.19 -0.78 10.13
CA LYS A 63 25.22 0.20 9.72
C LYS A 63 26.49 -0.48 9.21
N ASN A 64 26.97 -1.48 9.93
CA ASN A 64 28.19 -2.20 9.56
C ASN A 64 27.99 -2.93 8.23
N VAL A 65 26.87 -3.64 8.08
CA VAL A 65 26.51 -4.38 6.87
C VAL A 65 26.36 -3.44 5.67
N ASN A 66 25.72 -2.27 5.83
CA ASN A 66 25.56 -1.27 4.78
C ASN A 66 26.90 -0.69 4.28
N ASN A 67 27.92 -0.67 5.13
CA ASN A 67 29.24 -0.14 4.79
C ASN A 67 30.24 -1.23 4.32
N MET A 68 29.80 -2.49 4.21
CA MET A 68 30.66 -3.56 3.72
C MET A 68 30.97 -3.40 2.23
N ARG A 69 32.23 -3.62 1.86
CA ARG A 69 32.65 -3.70 0.45
C ARG A 69 32.36 -5.10 -0.07
N ILE A 70 31.37 -5.20 -0.95
CA ILE A 70 30.90 -6.46 -1.51
C ILE A 70 31.28 -6.52 -3.00
N PHE A 71 31.75 -7.69 -3.44
CA PHE A 71 32.14 -7.93 -4.82
C PHE A 71 31.53 -9.25 -5.31
N GLY A 72 30.80 -9.17 -6.43
CA GLY A 72 30.21 -10.33 -7.10
C GLY A 72 28.76 -10.60 -6.73
N GLU A 73 28.00 -11.10 -7.69
CA GLU A 73 26.54 -11.28 -7.64
C GLU A 73 26.06 -12.13 -6.44
N ALA A 74 26.77 -13.22 -6.12
CA ALA A 74 26.43 -14.08 -4.99
C ALA A 74 26.58 -13.35 -3.64
N ALA A 75 27.60 -12.50 -3.51
CA ALA A 75 27.86 -11.74 -2.30
C ALA A 75 26.86 -10.57 -2.17
N GLU A 76 26.48 -9.93 -3.28
CA GLU A 76 25.41 -8.91 -3.32
C GLU A 76 24.06 -9.49 -2.89
N LYS A 77 23.71 -10.69 -3.38
CA LYS A 77 22.51 -11.40 -2.95
C LYS A 77 22.52 -11.67 -1.44
N ASN A 78 23.67 -12.09 -0.90
CA ASN A 78 23.81 -12.37 0.53
C ASN A 78 23.75 -11.09 1.38
N LEU A 79 24.30 -9.97 0.90
CA LEU A 79 24.15 -8.66 1.52
C LEU A 79 22.66 -8.30 1.65
N TYR A 80 21.93 -8.38 0.54
CA TYR A 80 20.51 -8.09 0.49
C TYR A 80 19.69 -8.96 1.45
N LEU A 81 19.91 -10.28 1.44
CA LEU A 81 19.22 -11.20 2.37
C LEU A 81 19.53 -10.85 3.82
N SER A 82 20.76 -10.44 4.13
CA SER A 82 21.15 -10.02 5.48
C SER A 82 20.43 -8.74 5.89
N GLN A 83 20.35 -7.74 5.00
CA GLN A 83 19.62 -6.49 5.24
C GLN A 83 18.14 -6.77 5.52
N LEU A 84 17.48 -7.63 4.72
CA LEU A 84 16.09 -8.02 4.97
C LEU A 84 15.90 -8.70 6.32
N ILE A 85 16.78 -9.63 6.70
CA ILE A 85 16.70 -10.31 8.01
C ILE A 85 16.83 -9.30 9.15
N ILE A 86 17.76 -8.35 9.05
CA ILE A 86 17.96 -7.31 10.06
C ILE A 86 16.73 -6.40 10.16
N LEU A 87 16.21 -5.92 9.02
CA LEU A 87 15.04 -5.04 8.97
C LEU A 87 13.78 -5.74 9.51
N ASP A 88 13.50 -6.98 9.13
CA ASP A 88 12.38 -7.77 9.68
C ASP A 88 12.52 -8.01 11.19
N THR A 89 13.75 -8.22 11.68
CA THR A 89 14.01 -8.35 13.12
C THR A 89 13.77 -7.04 13.85
N LEU A 90 14.24 -5.91 13.31
CA LEU A 90 14.01 -4.57 13.86
C LEU A 90 12.52 -4.24 13.92
N GLU A 91 11.78 -4.50 12.84
CA GLU A 91 10.33 -4.31 12.75
C GLU A 91 9.61 -5.07 13.88
N LYS A 92 9.88 -6.37 14.02
CA LYS A 92 9.26 -7.22 15.06
C LYS A 92 9.61 -6.79 16.47
N CYS A 93 10.83 -6.30 16.71
CA CYS A 93 11.23 -5.75 18.01
C CYS A 93 10.46 -4.46 18.32
N LEU A 94 10.30 -3.55 17.35
CA LEU A 94 9.54 -2.30 17.48
C LEU A 94 8.05 -2.57 17.70
N ALA A 95 7.46 -3.49 16.94
CA ALA A 95 6.07 -3.87 17.07
C ALA A 95 5.74 -4.52 18.44
N SER A 96 6.74 -5.13 19.08
CA SER A 96 6.61 -5.77 20.40
C SER A 96 6.84 -4.80 21.58
N GLN A 97 7.05 -3.51 21.34
CA GLN A 97 7.39 -2.54 22.38
C GLN A 97 6.20 -2.26 23.31
N SER A 98 6.39 -2.46 24.62
CA SER A 98 5.40 -2.10 25.64
C SER A 98 5.38 -0.59 25.94
N LYS A 99 4.20 -0.04 26.27
CA LYS A 99 4.01 1.39 26.61
C LYS A 99 4.87 1.88 27.79
N ASP A 100 5.33 1.01 28.68
CA ASP A 100 6.16 1.40 29.83
C ASP A 100 7.64 1.68 29.46
N CYS A 101 8.07 1.32 28.24
CA CYS A 101 9.45 1.51 27.75
C CYS A 101 9.70 2.90 27.13
N LEU A 102 8.70 3.78 27.10
CA LEU A 102 8.67 5.00 26.27
C LEU A 102 9.67 6.10 26.67
N ARG A 103 10.22 6.10 27.88
CA ARG A 103 10.93 7.28 28.43
C ARG A 103 12.44 7.34 28.25
N LEU A 104 13.11 6.27 27.80
CA LEU A 104 14.58 6.20 27.88
C LEU A 104 15.33 6.13 26.53
N ASP A 105 14.65 5.95 25.40
CA ASP A 105 15.33 5.50 24.16
C ASP A 105 15.08 6.36 22.91
N GLU A 106 14.36 7.49 23.03
CA GLU A 106 14.02 8.35 21.88
C GLU A 106 15.27 8.87 21.14
N THR A 107 16.34 9.17 21.87
CA THR A 107 17.59 9.65 21.26
C THR A 107 18.21 8.61 20.34
N MET A 108 18.24 7.33 20.72
CA MET A 108 18.82 6.27 19.89
C MET A 108 17.94 6.01 18.66
N LEU A 109 16.63 5.90 18.85
CA LEU A 109 15.67 5.68 17.77
C LEU A 109 15.70 6.82 16.74
N VAL A 110 15.70 8.08 17.19
CA VAL A 110 15.61 9.25 16.31
C VAL A 110 16.95 9.63 15.70
N LYS A 111 18.05 9.54 16.46
CA LYS A 111 19.38 9.96 15.95
C LYS A 111 20.17 8.84 15.29
N GLN A 112 19.85 7.57 15.55
CA GLN A 112 20.62 6.45 14.99
C GLN A 112 19.81 5.58 14.04
N LEU A 113 18.63 5.11 14.44
CA LEU A 113 17.86 4.18 13.62
C LEU A 113 17.12 4.89 12.48
N LEU A 114 16.37 5.95 12.78
CA LEU A 114 15.56 6.66 11.77
C LEU A 114 16.38 7.12 10.54
N PRO A 115 17.60 7.69 10.67
CA PRO A 115 18.41 8.04 9.50
C PRO A 115 18.76 6.85 8.60
N GLU A 116 19.05 5.68 9.17
CA GLU A 116 19.34 4.45 8.40
C GLU A 116 18.10 3.98 7.64
N ILE A 117 16.94 4.00 8.29
CA ILE A 117 15.67 3.61 7.66
C ILE A 117 15.30 4.58 6.54
N CYS A 118 15.46 5.89 6.75
CA CYS A 118 15.29 6.88 5.70
C CYS A 118 16.23 6.62 4.51
N HIS A 119 17.51 6.29 4.77
CA HIS A 119 18.46 5.96 3.71
C HIS A 119 17.98 4.81 2.82
N PHE A 120 17.39 3.75 3.40
CA PHE A 120 16.81 2.65 2.60
C PHE A 120 15.62 3.11 1.75
N ILE A 121 14.74 3.93 2.31
CA ILE A 121 13.55 4.44 1.62
C ILE A 121 13.96 5.35 0.45
N HIS A 122 14.98 6.20 0.65
CA HIS A 122 15.42 7.23 -0.29
C HIS A 122 16.32 6.69 -1.40
N THR A 123 17.29 5.83 -1.05
CA THR A 123 18.41 5.47 -1.95
C THR A 123 18.06 4.36 -2.94
N TYR A 124 17.30 3.34 -2.52
CA TYR A 124 17.02 2.18 -3.37
C TYR A 124 15.83 2.43 -4.32
N ARG A 125 15.89 3.49 -5.16
CA ARG A 125 14.91 3.76 -6.23
C ARG A 125 15.08 2.83 -7.44
N GLU A 126 14.10 2.86 -8.35
CA GLU A 126 13.91 1.95 -9.48
C GLU A 126 15.22 1.58 -10.21
N GLY A 127 15.41 0.28 -10.51
CA GLY A 127 16.56 -0.23 -11.26
C GLY A 127 17.38 -1.33 -10.55
N HIS A 128 17.28 -1.44 -9.22
CA HIS A 128 17.87 -2.56 -8.46
C HIS A 128 16.87 -3.71 -8.32
N GLN A 129 17.28 -4.96 -8.61
CA GLN A 129 16.42 -6.15 -8.54
C GLN A 129 15.72 -6.34 -7.18
N HIS A 130 16.36 -5.85 -6.12
CA HIS A 130 15.95 -6.04 -4.73
C HIS A 130 15.47 -4.75 -4.03
N ALA A 131 15.46 -3.63 -4.75
CA ALA A 131 15.15 -2.31 -4.20
C ALA A 131 13.72 -2.22 -3.62
N ALA A 132 12.74 -2.83 -4.28
CA ALA A 132 11.34 -2.78 -3.87
C ALA A 132 11.11 -3.49 -2.52
N GLU A 133 11.69 -4.68 -2.35
CA GLU A 133 11.58 -5.48 -1.13
C GLU A 133 12.33 -4.83 0.05
N LEU A 134 13.53 -4.27 -0.17
CA LEU A 134 14.24 -3.49 0.87
C LEU A 134 13.42 -2.28 1.32
N ARG A 135 12.85 -1.52 0.38
CA ARG A 135 12.00 -0.38 0.71
C ARG A 135 10.77 -0.84 1.49
N ALA A 136 10.12 -1.93 1.07
CA ALA A 136 8.96 -2.47 1.78
C ALA A 136 9.32 -2.83 3.22
N SER A 137 10.42 -3.55 3.44
CA SER A 137 10.90 -3.92 4.77
C SER A 137 11.30 -2.69 5.60
N ALA A 138 12.03 -1.72 5.03
CA ALA A 138 12.35 -0.47 5.72
C ALA A 138 11.10 0.36 6.07
N SER A 139 10.09 0.36 5.21
CA SER A 139 8.81 1.02 5.50
C SER A 139 8.04 0.33 6.62
N GLY A 140 8.12 -1.00 6.76
CA GLY A 140 7.56 -1.75 7.89
C GLY A 140 8.23 -1.37 9.22
N VAL A 141 9.56 -1.22 9.21
CA VAL A 141 10.32 -0.69 10.36
C VAL A 141 9.87 0.74 10.71
N LEU A 142 9.73 1.62 9.71
CA LEU A 142 9.28 3.00 9.92
C LEU A 142 7.84 3.07 10.48
N PHE A 143 6.94 2.24 9.95
CA PHE A 143 5.57 2.11 10.44
C PHE A 143 5.58 1.72 11.93
N SER A 144 6.28 0.62 12.28
CA SER A 144 6.38 0.13 13.66
C SER A 144 7.02 1.15 14.60
N LEU A 145 8.07 1.86 14.15
CA LEU A 145 8.70 2.95 14.90
C LEU A 145 7.70 4.08 15.19
N SER A 146 6.93 4.49 14.18
CA SER A 146 6.01 5.62 14.29
C SER A 146 4.81 5.35 15.20
N CYS A 147 4.48 4.09 15.50
CA CYS A 147 3.45 3.73 16.47
C CYS A 147 3.68 4.41 17.84
N ASN A 148 4.93 4.43 18.30
CA ASN A 148 5.33 4.99 19.59
C ASN A 148 6.13 6.30 19.47
N ASN A 149 6.72 6.58 18.30
CA ASN A 149 7.56 7.76 18.06
C ASN A 149 7.05 8.67 16.93
N PHE A 150 5.72 8.75 16.77
CA PHE A 150 5.09 9.61 15.76
C PHE A 150 5.63 11.05 15.77
N ASN A 151 5.77 11.67 16.95
CA ASN A 151 6.21 13.07 17.04
C ASN A 151 7.58 13.31 16.42
N ALA A 152 8.50 12.36 16.55
CA ALA A 152 9.84 12.49 15.97
C ALA A 152 9.80 12.42 14.43
N VAL A 153 9.05 11.46 13.88
CA VAL A 153 8.90 11.32 12.42
C VAL A 153 8.10 12.49 11.85
N PHE A 154 7.02 12.89 12.53
CA PHE A 154 6.23 14.07 12.18
C PHE A 154 7.06 15.35 12.23
N SER A 155 7.90 15.54 13.25
CA SER A 155 8.81 16.70 13.32
C SER A 155 9.75 16.74 12.12
N ARG A 156 10.30 15.59 11.71
CA ARG A 156 11.16 15.49 10.52
C ARG A 156 10.41 15.91 9.24
N ILE A 157 9.19 15.41 9.06
CA ILE A 157 8.32 15.79 7.93
C ILE A 157 8.00 17.29 7.97
N SER A 158 7.57 17.80 9.12
CA SER A 158 7.20 19.20 9.35
C SER A 158 8.38 20.16 9.08
N THR A 159 9.58 19.83 9.58
CA THR A 159 10.80 20.59 9.30
C THR A 159 11.10 20.61 7.81
N ARG A 160 11.02 19.47 7.12
CA ARG A 160 11.25 19.44 5.67
C ARG A 160 10.22 20.29 4.92
N LEU A 161 8.94 20.20 5.29
CA LEU A 161 7.90 21.02 4.68
C LEU A 161 8.21 22.51 4.88
N GLN A 162 8.64 22.91 6.08
CA GLN A 162 9.01 24.29 6.39
C GLN A 162 10.22 24.76 5.55
N GLU A 163 11.29 23.98 5.47
CA GLU A 163 12.47 24.28 4.66
C GLU A 163 12.10 24.49 3.19
N LEU A 164 11.20 23.66 2.65
CA LEU A 164 10.77 23.74 1.27
C LEU A 164 9.84 24.94 0.97
N THR A 165 9.25 25.59 1.97
CA THR A 165 8.49 26.84 1.76
C THR A 165 9.39 28.04 1.44
N VAL A 166 10.65 28.00 1.85
CA VAL A 166 11.64 29.08 1.64
C VAL A 166 12.73 28.68 0.65
N CYS A 167 12.69 27.46 0.12
CA CYS A 167 13.67 26.94 -0.84
C CYS A 167 13.55 27.67 -2.19
N SER A 168 14.65 28.27 -2.63
CA SER A 168 14.74 28.97 -3.91
C SER A 168 15.11 28.06 -5.08
N GLU A 169 15.69 26.88 -4.83
CA GLU A 169 16.12 25.93 -5.86
C GLU A 169 14.94 25.23 -6.56
N ASP A 170 15.01 25.06 -7.87
CA ASP A 170 13.92 24.42 -8.65
C ASP A 170 13.89 22.90 -8.49
N THR A 171 15.04 22.28 -8.24
CA THR A 171 15.15 20.88 -7.87
C THR A 171 15.01 20.75 -6.36
N VAL A 172 13.81 20.38 -5.90
CA VAL A 172 13.53 20.18 -4.48
C VAL A 172 13.62 18.72 -4.07
N ASP A 173 14.34 18.46 -2.98
CA ASP A 173 14.37 17.16 -2.32
C ASP A 173 13.09 16.94 -1.49
N VAL A 174 12.22 16.04 -1.97
CA VAL A 174 10.92 15.73 -1.35
C VAL A 174 10.94 14.44 -0.51
N HIS A 175 12.10 13.81 -0.34
CA HIS A 175 12.22 12.48 0.25
C HIS A 175 11.64 12.37 1.67
N ASP A 176 11.84 13.38 2.52
CA ASP A 176 11.28 13.36 3.88
C ASP A 176 9.75 13.62 3.90
N ILE A 177 9.17 14.24 2.85
CA ILE A 177 7.70 14.36 2.70
C ILE A 177 7.09 12.98 2.45
N GLU A 178 7.76 12.18 1.61
CA GLU A 178 7.34 10.81 1.27
C GLU A 178 7.39 9.85 2.47
N LEU A 179 7.81 10.27 3.67
CA LEU A 179 7.69 9.47 4.89
C LEU A 179 6.23 9.37 5.35
N MET A 180 5.38 10.35 5.02
CA MET A 180 3.96 10.38 5.43
C MET A 180 3.18 9.15 4.99
N GLN A 181 3.54 8.53 3.87
CA GLN A 181 2.87 7.32 3.35
C GLN A 181 3.24 6.03 4.07
N TYR A 182 4.28 6.04 4.91
CA TYR A 182 4.83 4.83 5.55
C TYR A 182 4.68 4.83 7.08
N ILE A 183 4.15 5.91 7.67
CA ILE A 183 3.94 5.99 9.11
C ILE A 183 2.58 5.43 9.49
N ASN A 184 2.48 4.95 10.73
CA ASN A 184 1.25 4.58 11.40
C ASN A 184 0.44 5.83 11.74
N VAL A 185 -0.76 5.92 11.15
CA VAL A 185 -1.64 7.09 11.29
C VAL A 185 -2.99 6.68 11.88
N ASP A 186 -3.30 7.21 13.06
CA ASP A 186 -4.65 7.22 13.64
C ASP A 186 -5.38 8.53 13.26
N CYS A 187 -6.65 8.66 13.65
CA CYS A 187 -7.50 9.82 13.34
C CYS A 187 -6.85 11.14 13.78
N SER A 188 -6.26 11.16 14.99
CA SER A 188 -5.62 12.36 15.55
C SER A 188 -4.35 12.73 14.77
N LYS A 189 -3.53 11.74 14.42
CA LYS A 189 -2.31 11.92 13.61
C LYS A 189 -2.64 12.38 12.20
N LEU A 190 -3.68 11.83 11.56
CA LEU A 190 -4.11 12.27 10.22
C LEU A 190 -4.54 13.74 10.24
N LYS A 191 -5.35 14.11 11.24
CA LYS A 191 -5.75 15.51 11.44
C LYS A 191 -4.54 16.44 11.55
N ARG A 192 -3.52 16.07 12.33
CA ARG A 192 -2.27 16.86 12.44
C ARG A 192 -1.55 17.00 11.10
N LEU A 193 -1.46 15.93 10.30
CA LEU A 193 -0.87 15.97 8.96
C LEU A 193 -1.64 16.90 8.02
N LEU A 194 -2.98 16.87 8.06
CA LEU A 194 -3.83 17.76 7.27
C LEU A 194 -3.63 19.22 7.66
N GLN A 195 -3.69 19.53 8.96
CA GLN A 195 -3.48 20.89 9.47
C GLN A 195 -2.10 21.45 9.09
N GLU A 196 -1.05 20.65 9.27
CA GLU A 196 0.31 21.01 8.91
C GLU A 196 0.47 21.27 7.41
N THR A 197 -0.19 20.45 6.59
CA THR A 197 -0.21 20.60 5.14
C THR A 197 -0.93 21.87 4.73
N VAL A 198 -2.14 22.15 5.25
CA VAL A 198 -2.93 23.34 4.94
C VAL A 198 -2.12 24.62 5.14
N LEU A 199 -1.33 24.68 6.21
CA LEU A 199 -0.51 25.86 6.53
C LEU A 199 0.61 26.11 5.52
N LYS A 200 1.17 25.06 4.91
CA LYS A 200 2.40 25.15 4.10
C LYS A 200 2.17 24.97 2.60
N PHE A 201 1.10 24.28 2.20
CA PHE A 201 0.90 23.78 0.84
C PHE A 201 1.05 24.85 -0.26
N LYS A 202 0.44 26.02 -0.06
CA LYS A 202 0.48 27.11 -1.05
C LYS A 202 1.89 27.67 -1.28
N ALA A 203 2.74 27.64 -0.25
CA ALA A 203 4.11 28.15 -0.31
C ALA A 203 5.10 27.14 -0.91
N LEU A 204 4.72 25.86 -1.00
CA LEU A 204 5.56 24.82 -1.57
C LEU A 204 5.68 24.95 -3.10
N LYS A 205 6.84 24.60 -3.63
CA LYS A 205 7.02 24.41 -5.08
C LYS A 205 6.22 23.19 -5.59
N LYS A 206 5.91 23.19 -6.89
CA LYS A 206 5.08 22.15 -7.54
C LYS A 206 5.52 20.71 -7.27
N PRO A 207 6.82 20.34 -7.30
CA PRO A 207 7.22 18.96 -7.01
C PRO A 207 6.92 18.56 -5.55
N ALA A 208 7.13 19.47 -4.60
CA ALA A 208 6.80 19.26 -3.19
C ALA A 208 5.29 19.18 -2.95
N GLN A 209 4.51 20.04 -3.60
CA GLN A 209 3.03 19.94 -3.59
C GLN A 209 2.57 18.57 -4.10
N HIS A 210 3.15 18.08 -5.20
CA HIS A 210 2.82 16.77 -5.74
C HIS A 210 3.20 15.62 -4.78
N ALA A 211 4.36 15.69 -4.15
CA ALA A 211 4.78 14.70 -3.15
C ALA A 211 3.81 14.67 -1.95
N VAL A 212 3.37 15.83 -1.47
CA VAL A 212 2.34 15.94 -0.41
C VAL A 212 1.03 15.30 -0.86
N ILE A 213 0.57 15.61 -2.08
CA ILE A 213 -0.69 15.08 -2.63
C ILE A 213 -0.68 13.54 -2.61
N ASN A 214 0.39 12.95 -3.15
CA ASN A 214 0.51 11.49 -3.23
C ASN A 214 0.66 10.86 -1.83
N SER A 215 1.43 11.48 -0.95
CA SER A 215 1.72 10.89 0.37
C SER A 215 0.53 10.97 1.32
N LEU A 216 -0.28 12.03 1.27
CA LEU A 216 -1.52 12.13 2.04
C LEU A 216 -2.55 11.09 1.61
N GLU A 217 -2.65 10.79 0.32
CA GLU A 217 -3.52 9.73 -0.17
C GLU A 217 -3.20 8.39 0.51
N LYS A 218 -1.91 8.05 0.61
CA LYS A 218 -1.46 6.80 1.26
C LYS A 218 -1.64 6.84 2.77
N ALA A 219 -1.36 7.98 3.42
CA ALA A 219 -1.57 8.16 4.85
C ALA A 219 -3.05 7.94 5.24
N PHE A 220 -4.00 8.40 4.42
CA PHE A 220 -5.42 8.13 4.61
C PHE A 220 -5.73 6.62 4.57
N TRP A 221 -5.22 5.89 3.58
CA TRP A 221 -5.45 4.44 3.50
C TRP A 221 -4.77 3.69 4.63
N ASN A 222 -3.60 4.13 5.07
CA ASN A 222 -2.96 3.58 6.26
C ASN A 222 -3.87 3.71 7.48
N TRP A 223 -4.54 4.85 7.67
CA TRP A 223 -5.49 5.03 8.76
C TRP A 223 -6.72 4.12 8.61
N VAL A 224 -7.41 4.16 7.47
CA VAL A 224 -8.65 3.39 7.25
C VAL A 224 -8.41 1.88 7.37
N GLU A 225 -7.29 1.37 6.86
CA GLU A 225 -7.01 -0.08 6.85
C GLU A 225 -6.51 -0.60 8.21
N ASN A 226 -5.84 0.23 9.03
CA ASN A 226 -5.34 -0.19 10.35
C ASN A 226 -6.28 0.18 11.52
N TYR A 227 -7.15 1.18 11.33
CA TYR A 227 -8.08 1.70 12.33
C TYR A 227 -9.49 1.88 11.75
N PRO A 228 -10.10 0.82 11.19
CA PRO A 228 -11.39 0.93 10.51
C PRO A 228 -12.51 1.44 11.43
N ASP A 229 -12.50 1.06 12.71
CA ASP A 229 -13.48 1.51 13.70
C ASP A 229 -13.45 3.04 13.91
N GLU A 230 -12.27 3.66 13.89
CA GLU A 230 -12.14 5.12 13.98
C GLU A 230 -12.73 5.82 12.76
N PHE A 231 -12.57 5.21 11.58
CA PHE A 231 -13.14 5.73 10.34
C PHE A 231 -14.67 5.57 10.31
N THR A 232 -15.21 4.44 10.77
CA THR A 232 -16.66 4.28 10.97
C THR A 232 -17.19 5.32 11.97
N MET A 233 -16.47 5.52 13.09
CA MET A 233 -16.83 6.52 14.11
C MET A 233 -16.84 7.95 13.56
N LEU A 234 -15.99 8.30 12.58
CA LEU A 234 -16.02 9.62 11.93
C LEU A 234 -17.40 9.91 11.30
N TYR A 235 -18.05 8.92 10.71
CA TYR A 235 -19.36 9.08 10.09
C TYR A 235 -20.51 9.11 11.10
N GLN A 236 -20.34 8.47 12.25
CA GLN A 236 -21.30 8.52 13.35
C GLN A 236 -21.14 9.79 14.20
N ARG A 237 -19.91 10.31 14.32
CA ARG A 237 -19.52 11.48 15.11
C ARG A 237 -18.53 12.34 14.33
N PRO A 238 -19.03 13.15 13.37
CA PRO A 238 -18.19 14.02 12.55
C PRO A 238 -17.25 14.89 13.39
N GLN A 239 -16.00 15.01 12.93
CA GLN A 239 -14.96 15.81 13.57
C GLN A 239 -14.80 17.14 12.82
N THR A 240 -15.26 18.25 13.41
CA THR A 240 -15.27 19.57 12.75
C THR A 240 -13.87 20.05 12.36
N ASP A 241 -12.88 19.88 13.23
CA ASP A 241 -11.51 20.35 12.98
C ASP A 241 -10.79 19.56 11.87
N MET A 242 -11.09 18.27 11.73
CA MET A 242 -10.65 17.46 10.60
C MET A 242 -11.35 17.88 9.31
N ALA A 243 -12.67 18.07 9.35
CA ALA A 243 -13.45 18.49 8.18
C ALA A 243 -13.00 19.88 7.68
N ASP A 244 -12.75 20.84 8.58
CA ASP A 244 -12.24 22.17 8.24
C ASP A 244 -10.87 22.10 7.57
N ALA A 245 -9.96 21.27 8.07
CA ALA A 245 -8.64 21.08 7.48
C ALA A 245 -8.74 20.40 6.10
N ALA A 246 -9.57 19.36 5.97
CA ALA A 246 -9.78 18.65 4.72
C ALA A 246 -10.43 19.54 3.65
N GLU A 247 -11.44 20.34 4.02
CA GLU A 247 -12.09 21.29 3.12
C GLU A 247 -11.13 22.39 2.66
N ARG A 248 -10.38 23.02 3.57
CA ARG A 248 -9.38 24.02 3.18
C ARG A 248 -8.32 23.43 2.25
N LEU A 249 -7.87 22.21 2.53
CA LEU A 249 -6.92 21.53 1.66
C LEU A 249 -7.54 21.20 0.30
N PHE A 250 -8.82 20.84 0.25
CA PHE A 250 -9.55 20.60 -1.00
C PHE A 250 -9.49 21.84 -1.89
N ASP A 251 -9.81 23.02 -1.34
CA ASP A 251 -9.81 24.27 -2.09
C ASP A 251 -8.38 24.66 -2.55
N LEU A 252 -7.36 24.38 -1.74
CA LEU A 252 -5.95 24.59 -2.10
C LEU A 252 -5.49 23.68 -3.26
N VAL A 253 -5.84 22.39 -3.23
CA VAL A 253 -5.48 21.46 -4.32
C VAL A 253 -6.32 21.70 -5.58
N ASP A 254 -7.55 22.20 -5.42
CA ASP A 254 -8.40 22.60 -6.55
C ASP A 254 -7.78 23.82 -7.28
N SER A 255 -7.30 24.81 -6.52
CA SER A 255 -6.55 25.94 -7.08
C SER A 255 -5.25 25.52 -7.77
N PHE A 256 -4.60 24.43 -7.35
CA PHE A 256 -3.43 23.87 -8.03
C PHE A 256 -3.79 23.24 -9.40
N ALA A 257 -5.03 22.81 -9.58
CA ALA A 257 -5.53 21.99 -10.70
C ALA A 257 -5.83 22.79 -11.99
N GLU A 258 -4.92 23.67 -12.40
CA GLU A 258 -5.09 24.60 -13.53
C GLU A 258 -5.11 23.92 -14.92
N SER A 259 -4.65 22.66 -15.03
CA SER A 259 -4.57 21.93 -16.28
C SER A 259 -5.11 20.51 -16.14
N ALA A 260 -5.48 19.86 -17.26
CA ALA A 260 -5.95 18.47 -17.25
C ALA A 260 -4.96 17.51 -16.57
N LYS A 261 -3.65 17.71 -16.79
CA LYS A 261 -2.60 16.92 -16.14
C LYS A 261 -2.60 17.10 -14.61
N ARG A 262 -2.77 18.34 -14.13
CA ARG A 262 -2.78 18.61 -12.68
C ARG A 262 -4.10 18.18 -12.04
N LYS A 263 -5.23 18.37 -12.71
CA LYS A 263 -6.53 17.79 -12.31
C LYS A 263 -6.41 16.28 -12.11
N ALA A 264 -5.89 15.57 -13.12
CA ALA A 264 -5.66 14.14 -13.01
C ALA A 264 -4.74 13.74 -11.84
N ALA A 265 -3.80 14.60 -11.44
CA ALA A 265 -2.93 14.33 -10.30
C ALA A 265 -3.61 14.55 -8.93
N VAL A 266 -4.59 15.46 -8.82
CA VAL A 266 -5.23 15.79 -7.54
C VAL A 266 -6.55 15.09 -7.28
N TRP A 267 -7.27 14.63 -8.31
CA TRP A 267 -8.59 14.01 -8.17
C TRP A 267 -8.63 12.85 -7.15
N PRO A 268 -7.63 11.94 -7.08
CA PRO A 268 -7.59 10.89 -6.07
C PRO A 268 -7.52 11.40 -4.63
N LEU A 269 -6.84 12.53 -4.39
CA LEU A 269 -6.82 13.16 -3.07
C LEU A 269 -8.08 13.98 -2.83
N GLN A 270 -8.59 14.72 -3.82
CA GLN A 270 -9.82 15.52 -3.70
C GLN A 270 -11.00 14.67 -3.24
N ILE A 271 -11.17 13.45 -3.77
CA ILE A 271 -12.25 12.56 -3.33
C ILE A 271 -12.04 12.09 -1.87
N ILE A 272 -10.79 11.83 -1.46
CA ILE A 272 -10.46 11.49 -0.06
C ILE A 272 -10.77 12.66 0.87
N LEU A 273 -10.41 13.88 0.49
CA LEU A 273 -10.71 15.08 1.28
C LEU A 273 -12.21 15.29 1.44
N LEU A 274 -13.02 14.97 0.42
CA LEU A 274 -14.48 14.96 0.55
C LEU A 274 -14.98 13.85 1.48
N ILE A 275 -14.42 12.64 1.40
CA ILE A 275 -14.76 11.51 2.29
C ILE A 275 -14.51 11.88 3.76
N LEU A 276 -13.46 12.67 4.04
CA LEU A 276 -13.16 13.16 5.39
C LEU A 276 -14.16 14.21 5.91
N CYS A 277 -15.12 14.64 5.09
CA CYS A 277 -16.13 15.62 5.44
C CYS A 277 -17.56 15.03 5.32
N PRO A 278 -18.02 14.16 6.24
CA PRO A 278 -19.35 13.52 6.17
C PRO A 278 -20.50 14.50 5.92
N GLU A 279 -20.54 15.62 6.64
CA GLU A 279 -21.58 16.66 6.48
C GLU A 279 -21.59 17.25 5.06
N ILE A 280 -20.41 17.53 4.50
CA ILE A 280 -20.31 18.05 3.13
C ILE A 280 -20.80 16.99 2.13
N THR A 281 -20.45 15.72 2.30
CA THR A 281 -20.94 14.65 1.40
C THR A 281 -22.46 14.55 1.41
N HIS A 282 -23.09 14.76 2.57
CA HIS A 282 -24.54 14.81 2.68
C HIS A 282 -25.13 16.06 2.02
N ILE A 283 -24.53 17.24 2.23
CA ILE A 283 -24.99 18.49 1.59
C ILE A 283 -24.92 18.40 0.06
N ILE A 284 -23.78 17.97 -0.49
CA ILE A 284 -23.59 17.95 -1.96
C ILE A 284 -24.39 16.84 -2.67
N SER A 285 -24.94 15.88 -1.90
CA SER A 285 -25.88 14.88 -2.41
C SER A 285 -27.27 15.45 -2.71
N ARG A 286 -27.58 16.67 -2.23
CA ARG A 286 -28.85 17.36 -2.46
C ARG A 286 -28.87 18.09 -3.81
N GLU A 287 -30.07 18.40 -4.29
CA GLU A 287 -30.25 19.16 -5.53
C GLU A 287 -29.73 20.60 -5.39
N VAL A 288 -30.14 21.29 -4.33
CA VAL A 288 -29.70 22.66 -4.02
C VAL A 288 -28.50 22.60 -3.09
N VAL A 289 -27.41 23.25 -3.48
CA VAL A 289 -26.15 23.31 -2.74
C VAL A 289 -25.76 24.77 -2.56
N GLU A 290 -25.31 25.12 -1.36
CA GLU A 290 -24.81 26.45 -1.05
C GLU A 290 -23.61 26.81 -1.94
N GLU A 291 -23.49 28.09 -2.32
CA GLU A 291 -22.43 28.56 -3.21
C GLU A 291 -21.02 28.24 -2.68
N SER A 292 -20.84 28.27 -1.35
CA SER A 292 -19.59 27.90 -0.67
C SER A 292 -19.15 26.45 -0.91
N LYS A 293 -20.08 25.56 -1.27
CA LYS A 293 -19.82 24.13 -1.54
C LYS A 293 -20.00 23.76 -3.02
N ALA A 294 -20.26 24.74 -3.90
CA ALA A 294 -20.55 24.49 -5.30
C ALA A 294 -19.37 23.84 -6.05
N ASN A 295 -18.13 24.24 -5.76
CA ASN A 295 -16.93 23.65 -6.37
C ASN A 295 -16.80 22.14 -6.11
N LYS A 296 -17.21 21.69 -4.92
CA LYS A 296 -17.17 20.28 -4.50
C LYS A 296 -18.20 19.44 -5.25
N LYS A 297 -19.39 20.00 -5.51
CA LYS A 297 -20.40 19.37 -6.38
C LYS A 297 -19.95 19.33 -7.85
N LEU A 298 -19.38 20.42 -8.36
CA LEU A 298 -18.82 20.49 -9.72
C LEU A 298 -17.69 19.48 -9.94
N PHE A 299 -16.86 19.24 -8.91
CA PHE A 299 -15.84 18.19 -8.94
C PHE A 299 -16.47 16.80 -9.15
N LEU A 300 -17.50 16.44 -8.37
CA LEU A 300 -18.20 15.15 -8.54
C LEU A 300 -18.89 15.02 -9.90
N GLU A 301 -19.46 16.11 -10.43
CA GLU A 301 -20.00 16.14 -11.80
C GLU A 301 -18.91 15.94 -12.84
N SER A 302 -17.71 16.49 -12.62
CA SER A 302 -16.56 16.30 -13.51
C SER A 302 -16.09 14.85 -13.52
N LEU A 303 -16.07 14.19 -12.36
CA LEU A 303 -15.78 12.74 -12.27
C LEU A 303 -16.82 11.93 -13.07
N ARG A 304 -18.11 12.19 -12.87
CA ARG A 304 -19.19 11.49 -13.60
C ARG A 304 -19.07 11.66 -15.12
N LYS A 305 -18.87 12.89 -15.59
CA LYS A 305 -18.66 13.17 -17.02
C LYS A 305 -17.44 12.42 -17.56
N ALA A 306 -16.33 12.39 -16.83
CA ALA A 306 -15.12 11.70 -17.24
C ALA A 306 -15.29 10.17 -17.33
N LEU A 307 -16.06 9.56 -16.41
CA LEU A 307 -16.41 8.14 -16.46
C LEU A 307 -17.32 7.80 -17.65
N ALA A 308 -18.33 8.64 -17.92
CA ALA A 308 -19.25 8.47 -19.04
C ALA A 308 -18.61 8.69 -20.43
N GLY A 309 -17.30 8.94 -20.50
CA GLY A 309 -16.59 9.28 -21.74
C GLY A 309 -16.95 10.65 -22.32
N GLN A 310 -17.71 11.46 -21.57
CA GLN A 310 -18.12 12.82 -21.94
C GLN A 310 -17.14 13.89 -21.42
N GLY A 311 -16.21 13.52 -20.54
CA GLY A 311 -15.33 14.43 -19.83
C GLY A 311 -13.86 14.27 -20.21
N GLY A 312 -13.38 15.15 -21.09
CA GLY A 312 -11.95 15.46 -21.21
C GLY A 312 -11.03 14.35 -21.75
N SER A 313 -9.73 14.50 -21.48
CA SER A 313 -8.67 13.63 -22.00
C SER A 313 -8.67 12.25 -21.34
N LYS A 314 -8.06 11.25 -22.00
CA LYS A 314 -7.87 9.89 -21.47
C LYS A 314 -7.33 9.88 -20.03
N GLN A 315 -6.38 10.76 -19.74
CA GLN A 315 -5.77 10.89 -18.41
C GLN A 315 -6.79 11.30 -17.32
N LEU A 316 -7.79 12.11 -17.65
CA LEU A 316 -8.85 12.49 -16.72
C LEU A 316 -9.79 11.31 -16.48
N THR A 317 -10.18 10.56 -17.51
CA THR A 317 -10.96 9.32 -17.35
C THR A 317 -10.23 8.31 -16.46
N GLU A 318 -8.93 8.11 -16.68
CA GLU A 318 -8.08 7.24 -15.87
C GLU A 318 -8.03 7.69 -14.40
N SER A 319 -7.87 8.98 -14.16
CA SER A 319 -7.86 9.54 -12.81
C SER A 319 -9.23 9.50 -12.12
N ALA A 320 -10.31 9.72 -12.88
CA ALA A 320 -11.67 9.59 -12.38
C ALA A 320 -11.94 8.15 -11.94
N ALA A 321 -11.49 7.15 -12.69
CA ALA A 321 -11.61 5.75 -12.29
C ALA A 321 -10.93 5.51 -10.94
N ILE A 322 -9.69 5.99 -10.76
CA ILE A 322 -8.96 5.88 -9.48
C ILE A 322 -9.73 6.53 -8.33
N ALA A 323 -10.18 7.77 -8.51
CA ALA A 323 -10.93 8.50 -7.49
C ALA A 323 -12.25 7.79 -7.13
N CYS A 324 -12.96 7.28 -8.12
CA CYS A 324 -14.26 6.64 -7.93
C CYS A 324 -14.14 5.25 -7.29
N VAL A 325 -13.08 4.48 -7.60
CA VAL A 325 -12.78 3.24 -6.87
C VAL A 325 -12.45 3.53 -5.41
N LYS A 326 -11.70 4.59 -5.12
CA LYS A 326 -11.43 5.02 -3.74
C LYS A 326 -12.71 5.37 -2.98
N LEU A 327 -13.65 6.07 -3.61
CA LEU A 327 -14.96 6.34 -3.02
C LEU A 327 -15.74 5.05 -2.72
N CYS A 328 -15.80 4.14 -3.69
CA CYS A 328 -16.46 2.85 -3.49
C CYS A 328 -15.80 2.07 -2.34
N LYS A 329 -14.47 1.95 -2.33
CA LYS A 329 -13.71 1.26 -1.30
C LYS A 329 -13.95 1.87 0.08
N ALA A 330 -13.85 3.19 0.22
CA ALA A 330 -14.08 3.87 1.50
C ALA A 330 -15.50 3.63 2.02
N SER A 331 -16.51 3.67 1.15
CA SER A 331 -17.90 3.39 1.55
C SER A 331 -18.11 1.99 2.15
N THR A 332 -17.23 1.02 1.86
CA THR A 332 -17.35 -0.33 2.45
C THR A 332 -16.98 -0.35 3.93
N TYR A 333 -16.20 0.60 4.43
CA TYR A 333 -15.78 0.70 5.83
C TYR A 333 -16.82 1.44 6.71
N ILE A 334 -17.98 1.79 6.15
CA ILE A 334 -19.06 2.47 6.86
C ILE A 334 -20.25 1.52 6.87
N ASN A 335 -20.97 1.44 8.00
CA ASN A 335 -22.18 0.63 8.06
C ASN A 335 -23.29 1.33 7.27
N ARG A 336 -24.04 0.58 6.46
CA ARG A 336 -25.15 1.13 5.67
C ARG A 336 -26.27 1.70 6.53
N GLU A 337 -26.40 1.21 7.75
CA GLU A 337 -27.36 1.69 8.73
C GLU A 337 -27.09 3.14 9.16
N ASP A 338 -25.86 3.65 8.95
CA ASP A 338 -25.51 5.04 9.27
C ASP A 338 -26.12 6.06 8.27
N HIS A 339 -26.87 5.62 7.24
CA HIS A 339 -27.56 6.46 6.24
C HIS A 339 -26.72 7.60 5.63
N SER A 340 -25.40 7.38 5.53
CA SER A 340 -24.44 8.40 5.12
C SER A 340 -24.61 8.84 3.67
N GLY A 341 -24.44 10.15 3.42
CA GLY A 341 -24.47 10.75 2.08
C GLY A 341 -23.47 10.12 1.10
N ILE A 342 -22.39 9.50 1.60
CA ILE A 342 -21.41 8.78 0.78
C ILE A 342 -22.06 7.68 -0.09
N PHE A 343 -23.10 7.00 0.40
CA PHE A 343 -23.75 5.92 -0.36
C PHE A 343 -24.52 6.46 -1.56
N LEU A 344 -25.12 7.65 -1.45
CA LEU A 344 -25.77 8.33 -2.59
C LEU A 344 -24.75 8.70 -3.66
N LEU A 345 -23.55 9.17 -3.24
CA LEU A 345 -22.48 9.49 -4.17
C LEU A 345 -22.01 8.23 -4.92
N VAL A 346 -21.81 7.11 -4.21
CA VAL A 346 -21.45 5.82 -4.80
C VAL A 346 -22.51 5.34 -5.79
N GLN A 347 -23.79 5.39 -5.42
CA GLN A 347 -24.89 4.99 -6.31
C GLN A 347 -24.88 5.77 -7.63
N SER A 348 -24.52 7.06 -7.58
CA SER A 348 -24.50 7.92 -8.77
C SER A 348 -23.35 7.65 -9.76
N ILE A 349 -22.34 6.86 -9.38
CA ILE A 349 -21.12 6.64 -10.20
C ILE A 349 -20.79 5.17 -10.47
N VAL A 350 -21.28 4.24 -9.65
CA VAL A 350 -20.80 2.84 -9.64
C VAL A 350 -21.11 2.09 -10.93
N VAL A 351 -22.18 2.45 -11.63
CA VAL A 351 -22.56 1.83 -12.91
C VAL A 351 -21.55 2.21 -13.99
N ASP A 352 -21.35 3.51 -14.22
CA ASP A 352 -20.38 4.01 -15.20
C ASP A 352 -18.95 3.52 -14.90
N LEU A 353 -18.60 3.44 -13.61
CA LEU A 353 -17.30 2.92 -13.18
C LEU A 353 -17.13 1.43 -13.56
N LYS A 354 -18.15 0.60 -13.33
CA LYS A 354 -18.12 -0.82 -13.70
C LYS A 354 -18.04 -0.97 -15.22
N ASP A 355 -18.83 -0.20 -15.96
CA ASP A 355 -18.85 -0.24 -17.42
C ASP A 355 -17.53 0.23 -18.03
N LEU A 356 -16.79 1.12 -17.34
CA LEU A 356 -15.44 1.52 -17.75
C LEU A 356 -14.39 0.44 -17.46
N LEU A 357 -14.37 -0.11 -16.24
CA LEU A 357 -13.31 -1.01 -15.78
C LEU A 357 -13.48 -2.44 -16.28
N PHE A 358 -14.72 -2.93 -16.38
CA PHE A 358 -15.03 -4.30 -16.75
C PHE A 358 -15.63 -4.39 -18.17
N ASN A 359 -15.07 -3.63 -19.12
CA ASN A 359 -15.45 -3.72 -20.51
C ASN A 359 -14.53 -4.67 -21.30
N PRO A 360 -15.02 -5.85 -21.74
CA PRO A 360 -14.18 -6.79 -22.49
C PRO A 360 -13.86 -6.31 -23.91
N THR A 361 -14.70 -5.43 -24.49
CA THR A 361 -14.50 -4.90 -25.85
C THR A 361 -13.49 -3.76 -25.88
N LYS A 362 -13.36 -3.02 -24.79
CA LYS A 362 -12.40 -1.93 -24.62
C LYS A 362 -11.77 -2.02 -23.22
N PRO A 363 -10.83 -2.96 -22.99
CA PRO A 363 -10.21 -3.13 -21.69
C PRO A 363 -9.55 -1.85 -21.19
N PHE A 364 -9.78 -1.55 -19.91
CA PHE A 364 -9.15 -0.40 -19.27
C PHE A 364 -7.63 -0.58 -19.23
N SER A 365 -6.88 0.46 -19.63
CA SER A 365 -5.42 0.47 -19.50
C SER A 365 -4.86 1.88 -19.46
N ARG A 366 -4.00 2.15 -18.47
CA ARG A 366 -3.20 3.39 -18.35
C ARG A 366 -1.88 3.34 -19.14
N GLY A 367 -1.57 2.22 -19.79
CA GLY A 367 -0.37 2.03 -20.61
C GLY A 367 0.62 1.01 -20.03
N ALA A 368 1.72 0.76 -20.74
CA ALA A 368 2.65 -0.36 -20.48
C ALA A 368 3.30 -0.35 -19.08
N GLY A 369 3.43 0.82 -18.43
CA GLY A 369 4.00 0.94 -17.09
C GLY A 369 3.01 0.79 -15.93
N SER A 370 1.72 0.62 -16.19
CA SER A 370 0.68 0.66 -15.15
C SER A 370 -0.15 -0.62 -15.04
N GLN A 371 0.23 -1.69 -15.73
CA GLN A 371 -0.56 -2.93 -15.80
C GLN A 371 -0.88 -3.51 -14.42
N ASN A 372 0.11 -3.64 -13.54
CA ASN A 372 -0.11 -4.15 -12.17
C ASN A 372 -1.04 -3.22 -11.38
N ALA A 373 -0.82 -1.90 -11.46
CA ALA A 373 -1.66 -0.92 -10.79
C ALA A 373 -3.09 -0.87 -11.37
N ASP A 374 -3.28 -1.19 -12.66
CA ASP A 374 -4.61 -1.30 -13.30
C ASP A 374 -5.34 -2.52 -12.76
N VAL A 375 -4.65 -3.64 -12.65
CA VAL A 375 -5.18 -4.88 -12.06
C VAL A 375 -5.57 -4.66 -10.59
N ASP A 376 -4.70 -4.04 -9.80
CA ASP A 376 -5.00 -3.74 -8.39
C ASP A 376 -6.22 -2.82 -8.25
N LEU A 377 -6.33 -1.80 -9.12
CA LEU A 377 -7.49 -0.90 -9.18
C LEU A 377 -8.78 -1.67 -9.49
N MET A 378 -8.72 -2.60 -10.45
CA MET A 378 -9.86 -3.45 -10.81
C MET A 378 -10.24 -4.42 -9.69
N ILE A 379 -9.26 -4.99 -8.98
CA ILE A 379 -9.48 -5.84 -7.80
C ILE A 379 -10.18 -5.05 -6.70
N ASP A 380 -9.67 -3.85 -6.37
CA ASP A 380 -10.28 -2.96 -5.38
C ASP A 380 -11.71 -2.59 -5.79
N CYS A 381 -11.95 -2.28 -7.07
CA CYS A 381 -13.29 -2.00 -7.58
C CYS A 381 -14.23 -3.20 -7.41
N PHE A 382 -13.78 -4.40 -7.80
CA PHE A 382 -14.57 -5.62 -7.72
C PHE A 382 -14.96 -5.93 -6.27
N VAL A 383 -13.98 -5.95 -5.37
CA VAL A 383 -14.20 -6.23 -3.94
C VAL A 383 -15.14 -5.18 -3.34
N SER A 384 -14.96 -3.92 -3.70
CA SER A 384 -15.85 -2.84 -3.25
C SER A 384 -17.28 -3.05 -3.75
N CYS A 385 -17.46 -3.36 -5.03
CA CYS A 385 -18.77 -3.62 -5.63
C CYS A 385 -19.48 -4.80 -4.96
N PHE A 386 -18.74 -5.87 -4.66
CA PHE A 386 -19.26 -7.01 -3.91
C PHE A 386 -19.71 -6.62 -2.50
N ARG A 387 -18.88 -5.87 -1.76
CA ARG A 387 -19.21 -5.37 -0.40
C ARG A 387 -20.40 -4.41 -0.39
N ILE A 388 -20.58 -3.60 -1.44
CA ILE A 388 -21.68 -2.63 -1.62
C ILE A 388 -22.96 -3.28 -2.11
N ASN A 389 -22.90 -4.34 -2.91
CA ASN A 389 -24.10 -5.08 -3.32
C ASN A 389 -23.71 -6.49 -3.78
N PRO A 390 -23.70 -7.48 -2.86
CA PRO A 390 -23.23 -8.83 -3.17
C PRO A 390 -24.15 -9.60 -4.12
N HIS A 391 -25.35 -9.08 -4.41
CA HIS A 391 -26.29 -9.68 -5.36
C HIS A 391 -26.17 -9.06 -6.76
N ASN A 392 -25.55 -7.87 -6.89
CA ASN A 392 -25.31 -7.26 -8.19
C ASN A 392 -24.02 -7.83 -8.83
N ASN A 393 -24.22 -8.90 -9.59
CA ASN A 393 -23.16 -9.77 -10.09
C ASN A 393 -22.80 -9.50 -11.57
N GLN A 394 -23.13 -8.33 -12.11
CA GLN A 394 -22.88 -8.05 -13.54
C GLN A 394 -21.39 -8.13 -13.90
N HIS A 395 -20.56 -7.35 -13.20
CA HIS A 395 -19.10 -7.39 -13.33
C HIS A 395 -18.50 -8.78 -13.06
N PHE A 396 -19.05 -9.51 -12.08
CA PHE A 396 -18.67 -10.89 -11.79
C PHE A 396 -18.87 -11.79 -13.02
N LYS A 397 -20.06 -11.76 -13.64
CA LYS A 397 -20.37 -12.55 -14.85
C LYS A 397 -19.46 -12.19 -16.02
N VAL A 398 -19.16 -10.90 -16.21
CA VAL A 398 -18.20 -10.47 -17.24
C VAL A 398 -16.84 -11.09 -17.00
N CYS A 399 -16.30 -11.06 -15.77
CA CYS A 399 -15.00 -11.65 -15.49
C CYS A 399 -14.98 -13.18 -15.53
N LEU A 400 -16.13 -13.84 -15.33
CA LEU A 400 -16.26 -15.30 -15.34
C LEU A 400 -16.40 -15.89 -16.76
N ALA A 401 -16.95 -15.12 -17.70
CA ALA A 401 -17.21 -15.59 -19.06
C ALA A 401 -15.93 -16.11 -19.76
N SER A 402 -15.98 -17.30 -20.35
CA SER A 402 -14.82 -17.98 -20.94
C SER A 402 -14.13 -17.22 -22.09
N ALA A 403 -14.84 -16.30 -22.74
CA ALA A 403 -14.32 -15.44 -23.81
C ALA A 403 -13.64 -14.15 -23.28
N SER A 404 -13.68 -13.90 -21.97
CA SER A 404 -13.12 -12.69 -21.39
C SER A 404 -11.58 -12.70 -21.38
N PRO A 405 -10.94 -11.52 -21.38
CA PRO A 405 -9.49 -11.42 -21.29
C PRO A 405 -8.94 -12.13 -20.03
N SER A 406 -7.75 -12.73 -20.13
CA SER A 406 -7.10 -13.42 -19.00
C SER A 406 -6.92 -12.52 -17.78
N THR A 407 -6.68 -11.22 -17.98
CA THR A 407 -6.62 -10.21 -16.93
C THR A 407 -7.89 -10.17 -16.09
N PHE A 408 -9.07 -10.36 -16.70
CA PHE A 408 -10.34 -10.32 -15.98
C PHE A 408 -10.53 -11.57 -15.12
N HIS A 409 -10.13 -12.74 -15.62
CA HIS A 409 -10.07 -13.97 -14.83
C HIS A 409 -9.10 -13.83 -13.64
N PHE A 410 -7.95 -13.20 -13.86
CA PHE A 410 -6.99 -12.91 -12.80
C PHE A 410 -7.57 -11.98 -11.74
N VAL A 411 -8.23 -10.88 -12.14
CA VAL A 411 -8.94 -9.97 -11.24
C VAL A 411 -9.99 -10.75 -10.43
N LEU A 412 -10.83 -11.55 -11.09
CA LEU A 412 -11.86 -12.36 -10.42
C LEU A 412 -11.26 -13.25 -9.32
N VAL A 413 -10.25 -14.05 -9.65
CA VAL A 413 -9.64 -14.98 -8.68
C VAL A 413 -9.02 -14.22 -7.49
N ASN A 414 -8.28 -13.14 -7.75
CA ASN A 414 -7.66 -12.35 -6.70
C ASN A 414 -8.68 -11.60 -5.84
N SER A 415 -9.77 -11.10 -6.43
CA SER A 415 -10.87 -10.49 -5.68
C SER A 415 -11.57 -11.50 -4.78
N LEU A 416 -11.85 -12.71 -5.26
CA LEU A 416 -12.43 -13.77 -4.42
C LEU A 416 -11.49 -14.18 -3.30
N HIS A 417 -10.19 -14.33 -3.58
CA HIS A 417 -9.18 -14.59 -2.56
C HIS A 417 -9.16 -13.46 -1.50
N ARG A 418 -9.24 -12.19 -1.92
CA ARG A 418 -9.30 -11.05 -0.99
C ARG A 418 -10.57 -11.07 -0.14
N ILE A 419 -11.73 -11.37 -0.72
CA ILE A 419 -13.00 -11.48 0.03
C ILE A 419 -12.91 -12.58 1.10
N ILE A 420 -12.24 -13.70 0.79
CA ILE A 420 -12.08 -14.82 1.73
C ILE A 420 -11.06 -14.50 2.83
N THR A 421 -9.94 -13.86 2.49
CA THR A 421 -8.82 -13.62 3.40
C THR A 421 -8.93 -12.32 4.19
N ASN A 422 -9.74 -11.36 3.74
CA ASN A 422 -9.94 -10.07 4.38
C ASN A 422 -11.44 -9.86 4.66
N SER A 423 -11.87 -10.32 5.83
CA SER A 423 -13.26 -10.23 6.30
C SER A 423 -13.34 -9.65 7.71
N ASP A 424 -12.58 -8.58 7.95
CA ASP A 424 -12.30 -8.03 9.27
C ASP A 424 -13.50 -7.30 9.88
N LEU A 425 -14.45 -6.83 9.05
CA LEU A 425 -15.66 -6.14 9.50
C LEU A 425 -16.87 -7.07 9.47
N ASP A 426 -17.70 -7.00 10.52
CA ASP A 426 -18.85 -7.89 10.71
C ASP A 426 -19.93 -7.72 9.62
N TRP A 427 -20.10 -6.51 9.10
CA TRP A 427 -21.08 -6.21 8.05
C TRP A 427 -20.58 -6.49 6.63
N TRP A 428 -19.31 -6.85 6.43
CA TRP A 428 -18.84 -7.24 5.11
C TRP A 428 -19.46 -8.58 4.69
N PRO A 429 -20.09 -8.65 3.50
CA PRO A 429 -20.72 -9.88 3.05
C PRO A 429 -19.67 -10.98 2.90
N LYS A 430 -20.06 -12.19 3.28
CA LYS A 430 -19.26 -13.39 3.12
C LYS A 430 -19.41 -13.97 1.72
N ILE A 431 -18.50 -14.87 1.35
CA ILE A 431 -18.38 -15.44 0.00
C ILE A 431 -19.60 -16.26 -0.46
N ASP A 432 -20.53 -16.57 0.44
CA ASP A 432 -21.68 -17.45 0.19
C ASP A 432 -22.56 -16.97 -0.99
N ALA A 433 -22.63 -15.65 -1.22
CA ALA A 433 -23.33 -15.05 -2.36
C ALA A 433 -22.79 -15.48 -3.74
N VAL A 434 -21.59 -16.06 -3.79
CA VAL A 434 -20.91 -16.52 -5.01
C VAL A 434 -21.04 -18.03 -5.23
N TYR A 435 -21.48 -18.82 -4.25
CA TYR A 435 -21.48 -20.29 -4.36
C TYR A 435 -22.34 -20.85 -5.51
N CYS A 436 -23.37 -20.13 -5.93
CA CYS A 436 -24.16 -20.51 -7.10
C CYS A 436 -23.33 -20.55 -8.40
N TYR A 437 -22.19 -19.87 -8.46
CA TYR A 437 -21.27 -19.88 -9.61
C TYR A 437 -20.10 -20.88 -9.45
N SER A 438 -20.11 -21.73 -8.42
CA SER A 438 -19.00 -22.65 -8.14
C SER A 438 -18.72 -23.65 -9.27
N GLY A 439 -19.74 -24.05 -10.03
CA GLY A 439 -19.58 -24.91 -11.20
C GLY A 439 -18.83 -24.19 -12.34
N GLU A 440 -19.28 -23.00 -12.69
CA GLU A 440 -18.66 -22.16 -13.73
C GLU A 440 -17.22 -21.76 -13.36
N LEU A 441 -16.96 -21.46 -12.09
CA LEU A 441 -15.60 -21.17 -11.60
C LEU A 441 -14.66 -22.38 -11.79
N ARG A 442 -15.14 -23.60 -11.50
CA ARG A 442 -14.37 -24.84 -11.73
C ARG A 442 -14.10 -25.08 -13.21
N LEU A 443 -15.07 -24.78 -14.08
CA LEU A 443 -14.91 -24.87 -15.53
C LEU A 443 -13.85 -23.88 -16.03
N MET A 444 -13.98 -22.60 -15.65
CA MET A 444 -13.00 -21.55 -16.01
C MET A 444 -11.57 -21.93 -15.58
N PHE A 445 -11.41 -22.50 -14.38
CA PHE A 445 -10.12 -22.97 -13.90
C PHE A 445 -9.59 -24.16 -14.71
N SER A 446 -10.45 -25.15 -14.98
CA SER A 446 -10.08 -26.34 -15.76
C SER A 446 -9.67 -25.99 -17.19
N ASP A 447 -10.37 -25.04 -17.82
CA ASP A 447 -10.03 -24.50 -19.13
C ASP A 447 -8.67 -23.79 -19.11
N THR A 448 -8.43 -23.00 -18.07
CA THR A 448 -7.16 -22.28 -17.90
C THR A 448 -6.00 -23.23 -17.67
N LEU A 449 -6.18 -24.24 -16.82
CA LEU A 449 -5.21 -25.31 -16.59
C LEU A 449 -4.91 -26.06 -17.89
N SER A 450 -5.94 -26.42 -18.65
CA SER A 450 -5.79 -27.11 -19.95
C SER A 450 -4.98 -26.27 -20.94
N ARG A 451 -5.24 -24.95 -21.03
CA ARG A 451 -4.46 -24.03 -21.86
C ARG A 451 -3.00 -23.93 -21.43
N VAL A 452 -2.73 -23.84 -20.12
CA VAL A 452 -1.36 -23.81 -19.59
C VAL A 452 -0.63 -25.12 -19.88
N MET A 453 -1.28 -26.26 -19.66
CA MET A 453 -0.73 -27.56 -20.01
C MET A 453 -0.42 -27.65 -21.50
N GLN A 454 -1.35 -27.27 -22.38
CA GLN A 454 -1.11 -27.28 -23.84
C GLN A 454 0.04 -26.36 -24.26
N GLY A 455 0.15 -25.17 -23.67
CA GLY A 455 1.27 -24.24 -23.92
C GLY A 455 2.64 -24.75 -23.45
N LEU A 456 2.66 -25.63 -22.43
CA LEU A 456 3.88 -26.34 -22.03
C LEU A 456 4.27 -27.44 -23.02
N HIS A 457 3.31 -28.05 -23.72
CA HIS A 457 3.55 -29.13 -24.68
C HIS A 457 3.93 -28.61 -26.09
N THR A 458 3.60 -27.36 -26.44
CA THR A 458 4.06 -26.72 -27.69
C THR A 458 5.52 -26.26 -27.64
N HIS A 459 6.12 -26.20 -26.45
CA HIS A 459 7.57 -26.11 -26.25
C HIS A 459 8.18 -27.50 -26.00
N ALA A 460 8.19 -28.35 -27.03
CA ALA A 460 9.05 -29.54 -27.05
C ALA A 460 10.53 -29.12 -26.88
N PRO A 461 11.38 -29.93 -26.21
CA PRO A 461 12.75 -29.54 -25.89
C PRO A 461 13.54 -29.30 -27.17
N LEU A 462 14.09 -28.09 -27.32
CA LEU A 462 15.05 -27.78 -28.36
C LEU A 462 16.17 -28.82 -28.30
N ARG A 463 16.34 -29.55 -29.41
CA ARG A 463 17.48 -30.45 -29.65
C ARG A 463 18.76 -29.76 -29.18
N MET A 464 19.52 -30.44 -28.31
CA MET A 464 20.89 -30.06 -28.01
C MET A 464 21.71 -30.08 -29.29
N THR A 465 22.07 -28.90 -29.81
CA THR A 465 23.16 -28.73 -30.76
C THR A 465 24.18 -27.75 -30.15
N PRO A 466 25.47 -28.11 -30.09
CA PRO A 466 26.44 -27.34 -29.32
C PRO A 466 27.11 -26.27 -30.20
N VAL A 467 26.76 -24.98 -30.10
CA VAL A 467 27.60 -23.92 -30.70
C VAL A 467 27.57 -22.61 -29.89
N ARG A 468 28.77 -22.26 -29.41
CA ARG A 468 29.44 -20.94 -29.26
C ARG A 468 28.59 -19.65 -29.17
N LYS A 469 28.85 -18.96 -28.05
CA LYS A 469 29.03 -17.50 -27.84
C LYS A 469 28.59 -16.56 -28.99
N GLY A 470 27.56 -15.75 -28.72
CA GLY A 470 27.33 -14.48 -29.43
C GLY A 470 25.91 -13.93 -29.28
N LEU A 471 25.79 -12.78 -28.61
CA LEU A 471 24.66 -11.83 -28.54
C LEU A 471 23.39 -12.25 -27.77
N HIS A 472 23.18 -11.60 -26.62
CA HIS A 472 21.94 -11.60 -25.86
C HIS A 472 20.97 -10.52 -26.35
N THR A 473 19.80 -10.94 -26.81
CA THR A 473 18.57 -10.13 -26.86
C THR A 473 17.62 -10.65 -25.76
N ARG A 474 17.15 -9.75 -24.89
CA ARG A 474 16.28 -10.05 -23.73
C ARG A 474 14.86 -10.45 -24.18
N ALA A 475 14.40 -11.61 -23.74
CA ALA A 475 12.99 -11.95 -23.61
C ALA A 475 12.69 -12.19 -22.12
N HIS A 476 11.77 -11.41 -21.54
CA HIS A 476 11.35 -11.55 -20.14
C HIS A 476 10.23 -12.60 -20.04
N SER A 477 10.54 -13.77 -19.49
CA SER A 477 9.56 -14.76 -19.03
C SER A 477 9.34 -14.59 -17.53
N HIS A 478 8.12 -14.23 -17.12
CA HIS A 478 7.71 -14.16 -15.72
C HIS A 478 7.57 -15.57 -15.13
N SER A 479 8.36 -15.88 -14.10
CA SER A 479 8.20 -17.08 -13.28
C SER A 479 7.12 -16.84 -12.21
N PHE A 480 5.97 -17.48 -12.35
CA PHE A 480 4.90 -17.50 -11.34
C PHE A 480 5.20 -18.56 -10.27
N SER A 481 5.09 -18.20 -9.00
CA SER A 481 5.24 -19.12 -7.87
C SER A 481 3.97 -19.97 -7.67
N HIS A 482 4.14 -21.29 -7.67
CA HIS A 482 3.07 -22.29 -7.55
C HIS A 482 2.31 -22.26 -6.19
N GLN A 483 2.87 -21.64 -5.14
CA GLN A 483 2.34 -21.71 -3.77
C GLN A 483 1.15 -20.80 -3.48
N SER A 484 0.85 -19.82 -4.33
CA SER A 484 -0.23 -18.84 -4.06
C SER A 484 -1.64 -19.34 -4.44
N PHE A 485 -1.75 -20.49 -5.10
CA PHE A 485 -3.02 -21.02 -5.63
C PHE A 485 -3.67 -22.11 -4.77
N GLU A 486 -2.90 -22.84 -3.95
CA GLU A 486 -3.42 -24.02 -3.23
C GLU A 486 -4.34 -23.66 -2.05
N THR A 487 -4.05 -22.57 -1.33
CA THR A 487 -4.77 -22.17 -0.11
C THR A 487 -6.25 -21.78 -0.31
N PRO A 488 -6.63 -20.94 -1.30
CA PRO A 488 -8.04 -20.60 -1.52
C PRO A 488 -8.89 -21.76 -2.03
N PHE A 489 -8.31 -22.68 -2.80
CA PHE A 489 -9.04 -23.79 -3.43
C PHE A 489 -9.44 -24.88 -2.42
N VAL A 490 -8.57 -25.18 -1.45
CA VAL A 490 -8.89 -26.12 -0.37
C VAL A 490 -10.05 -25.62 0.47
N PHE A 491 -10.20 -24.30 0.64
CA PHE A 491 -11.28 -23.71 1.42
C PHE A 491 -12.63 -23.72 0.68
N LEU A 492 -12.64 -23.40 -0.62
CA LEU A 492 -13.85 -23.42 -1.46
C LEU A 492 -14.36 -24.83 -1.77
N CYS A 493 -13.46 -25.81 -1.95
CA CYS A 493 -13.86 -27.20 -2.24
C CYS A 493 -14.28 -27.99 -1.00
N LYS A 494 -13.77 -27.68 0.21
CA LYS A 494 -14.11 -28.44 1.43
C LYS A 494 -15.48 -28.12 2.05
N ARG A 495 -16.14 -27.01 1.66
CA ARG A 495 -17.47 -26.64 2.19
C ARG A 495 -18.64 -27.05 1.29
N THR A 496 -18.37 -27.67 0.14
CA THR A 496 -19.41 -28.10 -0.82
C THR A 496 -19.52 -29.62 -0.98
N SER A 497 -18.95 -30.37 -0.03
CA SER A 497 -19.13 -31.82 0.13
C SER A 497 -20.08 -32.13 1.27
#